data_AF-A0A9D8UFZ6-F1
#
_entry.id   AF-A0A9D8UFZ6-F1
#
_cell.length_a   1.000
_cell.length_b   1.000
_cell.length_c   1.000
_cell.angle_alpha   90.00
_cell.angle_beta   90.00
_cell.angle_gamma   90.00
#
_symmetry.space_group_name_H-M   'P 1'
#
loop_
_entity.id
_entity.type
_entity.pdbx_description
1 polymer ?
#
loop_
_entity_poly.entity_id
_entity_poly.type
_entity_poly.pdbx_seq_one_letter_code
_entity_poly.pdbx_strand_id
1 'polypeptide(L)'
;MSVKNDLLILGSQNSKEADQELTRDQIYPVQILDRNGVIKPVKFFQDWGEVGVSSIAWHPNIENYLFVSINTEIRKVNVNTGHYTVLNIPKIADLHDINFLEDTLWISNTEFDEAIEYDVRSDKVVQRISLSEYRTDAEVEQSEEIKDQFHCNQIFRDYNGDLCVLIHNITGWQYFRIVLEMLIRRQGDGGIINLDKKKVLQLKLQSPHSVRKINNEYWVQDSSDQTTKIYDRNWELTGSIRTGGFGRGVDFSEEEEIAYIGISATRKRYLRVIPAGGKHDNRVMLVDIKTRKELDVISIPNIEQVDNVYVLNKKMKALFENLNTLVA
;
A
#
# COMPACT_ATOMS: atom_id res chain seq x y z
N MET A 1 -6.55 9.94 22.78
CA MET A 1 -5.42 10.88 22.65
C MET A 1 -5.65 11.67 21.36
N SER A 2 -5.19 12.92 21.21
CA SER A 2 -5.38 13.63 19.93
C SER A 2 -4.36 13.17 18.90
N VAL A 3 -4.79 13.04 17.64
CA VAL A 3 -3.92 12.80 16.48
C VAL A 3 -2.92 13.96 16.38
N LYS A 4 -1.63 13.67 16.26
CA LYS A 4 -0.58 14.72 16.26
C LYS A 4 -0.38 15.38 14.90
N ASN A 5 -0.64 14.64 13.83
CA ASN A 5 -0.50 15.09 12.44
C ASN A 5 -1.85 15.05 11.72
N ASP A 6 -1.99 15.85 10.66
CA ASP A 6 -3.09 15.63 9.73
C ASP A 6 -2.72 14.44 8.86
N LEU A 7 -3.66 13.52 8.59
CA LEU A 7 -3.43 12.33 7.79
C LEU A 7 -4.28 12.34 6.53
N LEU A 8 -3.72 11.89 5.42
CA LEU A 8 -4.46 11.48 4.23
C LEU A 8 -4.69 9.98 4.31
N ILE A 9 -5.94 9.58 4.16
CA ILE A 9 -6.34 8.18 4.19
C ILE A 9 -6.92 7.85 2.83
N LEU A 10 -6.33 6.85 2.19
CA LEU A 10 -6.82 6.28 0.95
C LEU A 10 -7.58 4.99 1.26
N GLY A 11 -8.69 4.79 0.59
CA GLY A 11 -9.43 3.56 0.70
C GLY A 11 -10.31 3.30 -0.50
N SER A 12 -10.93 2.12 -0.45
CA SER A 12 -11.70 1.58 -1.55
C SER A 12 -12.88 0.76 -1.06
N GLN A 13 -13.78 0.48 -2.00
CA GLN A 13 -14.74 -0.60 -1.92
C GLN A 13 -14.01 -1.94 -2.10
N ASN A 14 -14.49 -3.02 -1.49
CA ASN A 14 -14.00 -4.35 -1.79
C ASN A 14 -14.24 -4.70 -3.26
N SER A 15 -13.25 -5.27 -3.93
CA SER A 15 -13.37 -5.67 -5.34
C SER A 15 -14.32 -6.85 -5.58
N LYS A 16 -14.64 -7.64 -4.55
CA LYS A 16 -15.62 -8.72 -4.65
C LYS A 16 -16.94 -8.29 -4.04
N GLU A 17 -18.00 -8.27 -4.84
CA GLU A 17 -19.37 -7.91 -4.42
C GLU A 17 -19.82 -8.65 -3.15
N ALA A 18 -19.46 -9.93 -3.00
CA ALA A 18 -19.82 -10.73 -1.83
C ALA A 18 -19.22 -10.22 -0.51
N ASP A 19 -18.12 -9.46 -0.56
CA ASP A 19 -17.49 -8.85 0.61
C ASP A 19 -17.98 -7.40 0.83
N GLN A 20 -18.72 -6.80 -0.10
CA GLN A 20 -19.21 -5.43 0.00
C GLN A 20 -20.34 -5.30 1.04
N GLU A 21 -20.38 -4.15 1.68
CA GLU A 21 -21.32 -3.68 2.71
C GLU A 21 -21.84 -2.28 2.43
N LEU A 22 -21.03 -1.47 1.74
CA LEU A 22 -21.31 -0.12 1.30
C LEU A 22 -21.58 -0.14 -0.21
N THR A 23 -22.52 0.70 -0.64
CA THR A 23 -22.71 1.02 -2.05
C THR A 23 -21.66 2.02 -2.52
N ARG A 24 -21.44 2.13 -3.83
CA ARG A 24 -20.36 2.97 -4.38
C ARG A 24 -20.46 4.45 -4.00
N ASP A 25 -21.69 4.97 -3.86
CA ASP A 25 -21.97 6.35 -3.42
C ASP A 25 -21.68 6.59 -1.93
N GLN A 26 -21.58 5.53 -1.12
CA GLN A 26 -21.20 5.60 0.28
C GLN A 26 -19.68 5.56 0.51
N ILE A 27 -18.89 5.34 -0.55
CA ILE A 27 -17.42 5.25 -0.49
C ILE A 27 -16.80 6.63 -0.67
N TYR A 28 -15.99 7.07 0.29
CA TYR A 28 -15.14 8.26 0.21
C TYR A 28 -13.67 7.80 0.07
N PRO A 29 -13.14 7.64 -1.16
CA PRO A 29 -11.86 6.97 -1.37
C PRO A 29 -10.66 7.79 -0.90
N VAL A 30 -10.84 9.09 -0.68
CA VAL A 30 -9.79 9.99 -0.16
C VAL A 30 -10.39 10.81 0.96
N GLN A 31 -9.81 10.69 2.16
CA GLN A 31 -10.27 11.38 3.37
C GLN A 31 -9.09 12.04 4.10
N ILE A 32 -9.35 13.17 4.76
CA ILE A 32 -8.39 13.82 5.66
C ILE A 32 -8.87 13.60 7.10
N LEU A 33 -8.03 12.99 7.93
CA LEU A 33 -8.18 12.97 9.38
C LEU A 33 -7.34 14.11 9.96
N ASP A 34 -8.00 15.15 10.50
CA ASP A 34 -7.28 16.28 11.07
C ASP A 34 -6.80 16.01 12.51
N ARG A 35 -5.92 16.88 13.01
CA ARG A 35 -5.37 16.78 14.38
C ARG A 35 -6.42 16.84 15.50
N ASN A 36 -7.63 17.33 15.20
CA ASN A 36 -8.74 17.36 16.14
C ASN A 36 -9.55 16.05 16.12
N GLY A 37 -9.16 15.08 15.29
CA GLY A 37 -9.86 13.82 15.13
C GLY A 37 -11.03 13.88 14.15
N VAL A 38 -11.18 14.97 13.38
CA VAL A 38 -12.29 15.12 12.43
C VAL A 38 -11.90 14.53 11.09
N ILE A 39 -12.74 13.63 10.58
CA ILE A 39 -12.59 13.02 9.25
C ILE A 39 -13.42 13.80 8.24
N LYS A 40 -12.79 14.21 7.13
CA LYS A 40 -13.44 14.96 6.04
C LYS A 40 -13.14 14.31 4.70
N PRO A 41 -14.14 14.01 3.86
CA PRO A 41 -13.89 13.50 2.52
C PRO A 41 -13.32 14.59 1.61
N VAL A 42 -12.44 14.19 0.70
CA VAL A 42 -11.97 15.01 -0.42
C VAL A 42 -12.83 14.66 -1.64
N LYS A 43 -13.96 15.36 -1.79
CA LYS A 43 -15.04 15.03 -2.75
C LYS A 43 -14.58 15.00 -4.21
N PHE A 44 -13.48 15.69 -4.52
CA PHE A 44 -12.84 15.65 -5.84
C PHE A 44 -12.56 14.23 -6.35
N PHE A 45 -12.30 13.28 -5.45
CA PHE A 45 -12.01 11.90 -5.81
C PHE A 45 -13.21 10.96 -5.72
N GLN A 46 -14.43 11.47 -5.46
CA GLN A 46 -15.58 10.63 -5.14
C GLN A 46 -15.85 9.56 -6.20
N ASP A 47 -15.81 9.95 -7.47
CA ASP A 47 -16.15 9.10 -8.61
C ASP A 47 -14.90 8.48 -9.28
N TRP A 48 -13.77 8.45 -8.57
CA TRP A 48 -12.50 7.97 -9.14
C TRP A 48 -12.31 6.48 -8.91
N GLY A 49 -12.02 5.78 -10.00
CA GLY A 49 -11.86 4.32 -10.02
C GLY A 49 -13.17 3.57 -9.76
N GLU A 50 -13.25 2.35 -10.27
CA GLU A 50 -14.37 1.46 -9.99
C GLU A 50 -14.49 1.21 -8.48
N VAL A 51 -13.34 0.92 -7.84
CA VAL A 51 -13.26 0.62 -6.40
C VAL A 51 -12.71 1.78 -5.56
N GLY A 52 -11.99 2.73 -6.14
CA GLY A 52 -11.41 3.87 -5.41
C GLY A 52 -10.00 4.27 -5.87
N VAL A 53 -9.25 4.89 -4.96
CA VAL A 53 -7.88 5.37 -5.19
C VAL A 53 -6.90 4.53 -4.36
N SER A 54 -5.92 3.88 -5.00
CA SER A 54 -5.00 2.96 -4.31
C SER A 54 -3.77 3.68 -3.72
N SER A 55 -3.17 4.60 -4.49
CA SER A 55 -1.96 5.31 -4.07
C SER A 55 -1.88 6.69 -4.71
N ILE A 56 -1.18 7.62 -4.02
CA ILE A 56 -0.97 9.00 -4.47
C ILE A 56 0.50 9.36 -4.24
N ALA A 57 1.13 9.91 -5.27
CA ALA A 57 2.48 10.43 -5.22
C ALA A 57 2.54 11.91 -5.60
N TRP A 58 3.51 12.62 -5.06
CA TRP A 58 3.83 14.01 -5.44
C TRP A 58 5.34 14.21 -5.38
N HIS A 59 5.84 15.12 -6.20
CA HIS A 59 7.26 15.46 -6.23
C HIS A 59 7.45 16.94 -5.88
N PRO A 60 8.38 17.30 -4.98
CA PRO A 60 8.57 18.68 -4.54
C PRO A 60 8.91 19.64 -5.69
N ASN A 61 9.59 19.16 -6.74
CA ASN A 61 9.97 19.97 -7.91
C ASN A 61 8.91 19.98 -9.02
N ILE A 62 7.76 19.33 -8.84
CA ILE A 62 6.66 19.33 -9.81
C ILE A 62 5.46 19.99 -9.14
N GLU A 63 5.55 21.31 -9.04
CA GLU A 63 4.55 22.09 -8.32
C GLU A 63 3.16 21.92 -8.91
N ASN A 64 2.15 21.92 -8.04
CA ASN A 64 0.75 21.85 -8.40
C ASN A 64 0.29 20.55 -9.06
N TYR A 65 1.11 19.49 -9.08
CA TYR A 65 0.70 18.20 -9.61
C TYR A 65 0.70 17.09 -8.56
N LEU A 66 -0.37 16.29 -8.58
CA LEU A 66 -0.45 15.00 -7.93
C LEU A 66 -0.49 13.90 -8.98
N PHE A 67 0.02 12.73 -8.64
CA PHE A 67 -0.08 11.51 -9.43
C PHE A 67 -0.93 10.54 -8.64
N VAL A 68 -2.01 10.04 -9.25
CA VAL A 68 -3.05 9.29 -8.55
C VAL A 68 -3.28 7.98 -9.28
N SER A 69 -3.09 6.87 -8.58
CA SER A 69 -3.35 5.53 -9.08
C SER A 69 -4.79 5.12 -8.80
N ILE A 70 -5.50 4.64 -9.84
CA ILE A 70 -6.87 4.10 -9.72
C ILE A 70 -6.99 2.70 -10.32
N ASN A 71 -6.14 1.79 -9.86
CA ASN A 71 -6.04 0.39 -10.27
C ASN A 71 -5.47 0.17 -11.68
N THR A 72 -6.09 0.70 -12.74
CA THR A 72 -5.68 0.43 -14.14
C THR A 72 -5.03 1.61 -14.86
N GLU A 73 -4.99 2.77 -14.23
CA GLU A 73 -4.36 3.96 -14.81
C GLU A 73 -3.77 4.87 -13.72
N ILE A 74 -2.87 5.75 -14.15
CA ILE A 74 -2.31 6.82 -13.31
C ILE A 74 -2.70 8.16 -13.92
N ARG A 75 -3.31 9.01 -13.11
CA ARG A 75 -3.73 10.35 -13.49
C ARG A 75 -2.75 11.38 -12.94
N LYS A 76 -2.29 12.28 -13.80
CA LYS A 76 -1.55 13.49 -13.44
C LYS A 76 -2.56 14.63 -13.26
N VAL A 77 -2.77 15.05 -12.03
CA VAL A 77 -3.82 16.00 -11.62
C VAL A 77 -3.20 17.36 -11.32
N ASN A 78 -3.67 18.40 -12.00
CA ASN A 78 -3.34 19.78 -11.65
C ASN A 78 -4.22 20.24 -10.49
N VAL A 79 -3.65 20.41 -9.30
CA VAL A 79 -4.40 20.70 -8.06
C VAL A 79 -5.07 22.06 -8.02
N ASN A 80 -4.65 22.99 -8.89
CA ASN A 80 -5.22 24.34 -8.94
C ASN A 80 -6.46 24.40 -9.84
N THR A 81 -6.53 23.53 -10.85
CA THR A 81 -7.60 23.53 -11.85
C THR A 81 -8.51 22.31 -11.75
N GLY A 82 -8.08 21.25 -11.07
CA GLY A 82 -8.77 19.96 -11.02
C GLY A 82 -8.69 19.18 -12.34
N HIS A 83 -8.08 19.75 -13.39
CA HIS A 83 -7.90 19.04 -14.64
C HIS A 83 -6.87 17.92 -14.47
N TYR A 84 -7.09 16.77 -15.13
CA TYR A 84 -6.14 15.68 -15.16
C TYR A 84 -5.90 15.13 -16.56
N THR A 85 -4.74 14.51 -16.74
CA THR A 85 -4.41 13.70 -17.91
C THR A 85 -4.01 12.30 -17.45
N VAL A 86 -4.33 11.28 -18.24
CA VAL A 86 -3.85 9.91 -17.99
C VAL A 86 -2.43 9.78 -18.53
N LEU A 87 -1.52 9.23 -17.72
CA LEU A 87 -0.16 8.94 -18.17
C LEU A 87 -0.17 7.85 -19.24
N ASN A 88 0.60 8.04 -20.31
CA ASN A 88 0.67 7.08 -21.41
C ASN A 88 1.63 5.94 -21.06
N ILE A 89 1.15 4.98 -20.26
CA ILE A 89 1.91 3.81 -19.83
C ILE A 89 1.19 2.56 -20.35
N PRO A 90 1.71 1.88 -21.40
CA PRO A 90 1.06 0.69 -21.90
C PRO A 90 1.14 -0.45 -20.87
N LYS A 91 0.15 -1.34 -20.86
CA LYS A 91 0.12 -2.58 -20.05
C LYS A 91 0.33 -2.33 -18.55
N ILE A 92 -0.58 -1.59 -17.92
CA ILE A 92 -0.64 -1.44 -16.47
C ILE A 92 -2.00 -1.92 -15.96
N ALA A 93 -1.99 -2.62 -14.83
CA ALA A 93 -3.18 -3.10 -14.14
C ALA A 93 -2.82 -3.54 -12.72
N ASP A 94 -3.80 -3.57 -11.82
CA ASP A 94 -3.63 -3.93 -10.41
C ASP A 94 -2.53 -3.11 -9.72
N LEU A 95 -2.59 -1.78 -9.92
CA LEU A 95 -1.61 -0.85 -9.36
C LEU A 95 -1.79 -0.68 -7.84
N HIS A 96 -0.83 -1.19 -7.09
CA HIS A 96 -0.85 -1.18 -5.62
C HIS A 96 -0.20 0.08 -5.01
N ASP A 97 0.99 0.46 -5.47
CA ASP A 97 1.71 1.63 -4.96
C ASP A 97 2.41 2.40 -6.07
N ILE A 98 2.44 3.72 -5.92
CA ILE A 98 3.24 4.64 -6.73
C ILE A 98 4.00 5.58 -5.80
N ASN A 99 5.27 5.83 -6.09
CA ASN A 99 6.08 6.77 -5.31
C ASN A 99 7.17 7.41 -6.16
N PHE A 100 7.61 8.60 -5.76
CA PHE A 100 8.83 9.17 -6.33
C PHE A 100 10.04 8.59 -5.61
N LEU A 101 10.98 8.05 -6.39
CA LEU A 101 12.32 7.76 -5.93
C LEU A 101 13.25 8.69 -6.72
N GLU A 102 13.85 9.64 -6.03
CA GLU A 102 14.56 10.76 -6.68
C GLU A 102 13.60 11.52 -7.61
N ASP A 103 13.96 11.76 -8.87
CA ASP A 103 13.18 12.55 -9.83
C ASP A 103 12.21 11.73 -10.69
N THR A 104 12.15 10.39 -10.54
CA THR A 104 11.28 9.51 -11.35
C THR A 104 10.15 8.89 -10.52
N LEU A 105 9.01 8.66 -11.19
CA LEU A 105 7.86 7.98 -10.61
C LEU A 105 8.04 6.48 -10.79
N TRP A 106 8.08 5.74 -9.68
CA TRP A 106 8.12 4.29 -9.65
C TRP A 106 6.72 3.73 -9.39
N ILE A 107 6.40 2.66 -10.12
CA ILE A 107 5.04 2.10 -10.20
C ILE A 107 5.13 0.59 -10.00
N SER A 108 4.47 0.10 -8.96
CA SER A 108 4.32 -1.34 -8.67
C SER A 108 3.18 -1.90 -9.53
N ASN A 109 3.52 -2.59 -10.61
CA ASN A 109 2.56 -3.12 -11.60
C ASN A 109 2.32 -4.62 -11.33
N THR A 110 1.42 -4.88 -10.39
CA THR A 110 1.18 -6.20 -9.81
C THR A 110 0.78 -7.25 -10.84
N GLU A 111 -0.20 -6.93 -11.71
CA GLU A 111 -0.77 -7.88 -12.68
C GLU A 111 0.30 -8.44 -13.64
N PHE A 112 1.35 -7.67 -13.89
CA PHE A 112 2.42 -8.03 -14.82
C PHE A 112 3.73 -8.43 -14.12
N ASP A 113 3.77 -8.45 -12.77
CA ASP A 113 5.00 -8.68 -12.00
C ASP A 113 6.13 -7.72 -12.44
N GLU A 114 5.83 -6.42 -12.58
CA GLU A 114 6.81 -5.43 -13.03
C GLU A 114 7.02 -4.29 -12.04
N ALA A 115 8.27 -3.81 -11.95
CA ALA A 115 8.57 -2.48 -11.46
C ALA A 115 8.80 -1.55 -12.66
N ILE A 116 8.05 -0.46 -12.74
CA ILE A 116 8.12 0.48 -13.86
C ILE A 116 8.68 1.81 -13.37
N GLU A 117 9.71 2.31 -14.04
CA GLU A 117 10.21 3.66 -13.85
C GLU A 117 9.65 4.58 -14.94
N TYR A 118 9.08 5.72 -14.53
CA TYR A 118 8.47 6.69 -15.39
C TYR A 118 9.02 8.09 -15.17
N ASP A 119 9.49 8.72 -16.23
CA ASP A 119 9.87 10.13 -16.23
C ASP A 119 8.66 10.99 -16.58
N VAL A 120 8.11 11.61 -15.55
CA VAL A 120 6.93 12.50 -15.61
C VAL A 120 7.18 13.84 -16.31
N ARG A 121 8.44 14.22 -16.55
CA ARG A 121 8.81 15.45 -17.27
C ARG A 121 8.88 15.20 -18.77
N SER A 122 9.49 14.09 -19.17
CA SER A 122 9.56 13.70 -20.59
C SER A 122 8.36 12.87 -21.07
N ASP A 123 7.46 12.48 -20.15
CA ASP A 123 6.26 11.69 -20.39
C ASP A 123 6.59 10.31 -21.03
N LYS A 124 7.57 9.63 -20.44
CA LYS A 124 8.12 8.38 -20.98
C LYS A 124 8.38 7.35 -19.89
N VAL A 125 8.11 6.09 -20.23
CA VAL A 125 8.64 4.93 -19.50
C VAL A 125 10.15 4.90 -19.71
N VAL A 126 10.91 5.01 -18.63
CA VAL A 126 12.38 4.92 -18.63
C VAL A 126 12.80 3.46 -18.74
N GLN A 127 12.21 2.61 -17.90
CA GLN A 127 12.45 1.16 -17.91
C GLN A 127 11.30 0.38 -17.30
N ARG A 128 11.25 -0.91 -17.62
CA ARG A 128 10.38 -1.91 -17.00
C ARG A 128 11.27 -3.07 -16.56
N ILE A 129 11.21 -3.40 -15.28
CA ILE A 129 11.98 -4.50 -14.70
C ILE A 129 11.00 -5.63 -14.45
N SER A 130 11.13 -6.72 -15.20
CA SER A 130 10.34 -7.93 -14.96
C SER A 130 10.85 -8.62 -13.70
N LEU A 131 9.95 -8.92 -12.78
CA LEU A 131 10.28 -9.71 -11.59
C LEU A 131 10.30 -11.21 -11.87
N SER A 132 9.78 -11.64 -13.03
CA SER A 132 9.73 -13.04 -13.45
C SER A 132 11.09 -13.74 -13.44
N GLU A 133 12.18 -13.01 -13.66
CA GLU A 133 13.55 -13.57 -13.69
C GLU A 133 14.07 -13.98 -12.30
N TYR A 134 13.42 -13.53 -11.23
CA TYR A 134 13.81 -13.84 -9.85
C TYR A 134 13.07 -15.05 -9.27
N ARG A 135 12.29 -15.77 -10.09
CA ARG A 135 11.57 -16.97 -9.67
C ARG A 135 12.60 -18.03 -9.29
N THR A 136 12.53 -18.49 -8.05
CA THR A 136 13.31 -19.65 -7.62
C THR A 136 12.52 -20.89 -8.04
N ASP A 137 12.87 -21.47 -9.20
CA ASP A 137 12.17 -22.61 -9.78
C ASP A 137 11.89 -23.70 -8.74
N ALA A 138 10.62 -24.08 -8.61
CA ALA A 138 10.26 -25.44 -8.26
C ALA A 138 9.77 -26.08 -9.55
N GLU A 139 10.63 -26.87 -10.19
CA GLU A 139 10.28 -27.70 -11.34
C GLU A 139 9.05 -28.55 -10.99
N VAL A 140 7.88 -28.14 -11.46
CA VAL A 140 6.75 -29.03 -11.65
C VAL A 140 6.16 -28.68 -13.00
N GLU A 141 6.43 -29.53 -13.98
CA GLU A 141 5.63 -29.61 -15.20
C GLU A 141 4.16 -29.79 -14.78
N GLN A 142 3.33 -28.73 -14.82
CA GLN A 142 1.90 -28.86 -15.09
C GLN A 142 1.12 -27.55 -15.28
N SER A 143 0.37 -27.57 -16.39
CA SER A 143 -0.78 -26.74 -16.79
C SER A 143 -0.57 -25.24 -17.00
N GLU A 144 -0.77 -24.80 -18.26
CA GLU A 144 -0.78 -23.41 -18.72
C GLU A 144 -1.85 -22.50 -18.07
N GLU A 145 -2.67 -23.01 -17.14
CA GLU A 145 -3.87 -22.33 -16.64
C GLU A 145 -3.72 -21.59 -15.30
N ILE A 146 -2.58 -21.70 -14.60
CA ILE A 146 -2.38 -21.00 -13.31
C ILE A 146 -1.18 -20.05 -13.43
N LYS A 147 -1.42 -18.84 -13.95
CA LYS A 147 -0.42 -17.76 -13.88
C LYS A 147 -0.37 -17.22 -12.46
N ASP A 148 0.49 -17.83 -11.65
CA ASP A 148 0.80 -17.30 -10.34
C ASP A 148 1.74 -16.08 -10.46
N GLN A 149 1.40 -15.01 -9.73
CA GLN A 149 2.07 -13.71 -9.74
C GLN A 149 2.82 -13.47 -8.41
N PHE A 150 4.02 -12.86 -8.47
CA PHE A 150 4.78 -12.40 -7.30
C PHE A 150 3.98 -11.41 -6.45
N HIS A 151 3.11 -10.65 -7.12
CA HIS A 151 2.31 -9.57 -6.56
C HIS A 151 3.23 -8.45 -6.03
N CYS A 152 3.74 -7.61 -6.93
CA CYS A 152 4.58 -6.46 -6.59
C CYS A 152 3.77 -5.38 -5.86
N ASN A 153 3.97 -5.22 -4.56
CA ASN A 153 3.21 -4.24 -3.79
C ASN A 153 3.88 -2.88 -3.68
N GLN A 154 5.20 -2.86 -3.54
CA GLN A 154 5.91 -1.61 -3.30
C GLN A 154 7.34 -1.65 -3.85
N ILE A 155 7.76 -0.55 -4.46
CA ILE A 155 9.15 -0.28 -4.86
C ILE A 155 9.73 0.77 -3.89
N PHE A 156 10.97 0.57 -3.44
CA PHE A 156 11.63 1.47 -2.50
C PHE A 156 13.16 1.40 -2.59
N ARG A 157 13.85 2.37 -1.99
CA ARG A 157 15.31 2.34 -1.80
C ARG A 157 15.64 1.87 -0.39
N ASP A 158 16.55 0.92 -0.24
CA ASP A 158 16.99 0.41 1.06
C ASP A 158 17.87 1.44 1.83
N TYR A 159 18.50 1.06 2.95
CA TYR A 159 19.44 1.95 3.67
C TYR A 159 20.80 2.14 2.97
N ASN A 160 21.15 1.28 2.00
CA ASN A 160 22.35 1.40 1.18
C ASN A 160 22.09 2.19 -0.13
N GLY A 161 20.83 2.51 -0.42
CA GLY A 161 20.42 3.14 -1.67
C GLY A 161 20.13 2.14 -2.80
N ASP A 162 20.10 0.84 -2.52
CA ASP A 162 19.73 -0.15 -3.53
C ASP A 162 18.22 -0.11 -3.80
N LEU A 163 17.84 -0.30 -5.05
CA LEU A 163 16.45 -0.44 -5.46
C LEU A 163 15.92 -1.82 -5.07
N CYS A 164 14.80 -1.82 -4.37
CA CYS A 164 14.16 -3.03 -3.84
C CYS A 164 12.67 -3.05 -4.17
N VAL A 165 12.11 -4.25 -4.23
CA VAL A 165 10.67 -4.50 -4.31
C VAL A 165 10.19 -5.40 -3.19
N LEU A 166 9.03 -5.07 -2.63
CA LEU A 166 8.27 -5.90 -1.69
C LEU A 166 7.24 -6.72 -2.46
N ILE A 167 7.22 -8.03 -2.24
CA ILE A 167 6.41 -8.98 -3.01
C ILE A 167 5.65 -9.95 -2.09
N HIS A 168 4.46 -10.40 -2.50
CA HIS A 168 3.68 -11.35 -1.71
C HIS A 168 4.23 -12.78 -1.73
N ASN A 169 4.70 -13.26 -2.89
CA ASN A 169 5.11 -14.66 -3.05
C ASN A 169 6.40 -14.73 -3.89
N ILE A 170 7.52 -15.07 -3.26
CA ILE A 170 8.82 -15.23 -3.92
C ILE A 170 8.85 -16.43 -4.86
N THR A 171 8.16 -17.50 -4.51
CA THR A 171 8.08 -18.71 -5.33
C THR A 171 7.08 -18.55 -6.47
N GLY A 172 6.20 -17.55 -6.39
CA GLY A 172 5.14 -17.36 -7.38
C GLY A 172 4.19 -18.55 -7.44
N TRP A 173 3.68 -19.04 -6.30
CA TRP A 173 2.64 -20.08 -6.22
C TRP A 173 1.49 -19.64 -5.31
N GLN A 174 0.37 -19.12 -5.84
CA GLN A 174 -0.80 -18.70 -5.04
C GLN A 174 -1.85 -19.81 -4.91
N TYR A 175 -2.15 -20.57 -5.98
CA TYR A 175 -3.38 -21.38 -5.99
C TYR A 175 -3.26 -22.74 -5.29
N PHE A 176 -2.18 -23.50 -5.52
CA PHE A 176 -1.99 -24.82 -4.90
C PHE A 176 -1.75 -24.74 -3.38
N ARG A 177 -1.18 -23.62 -2.91
CA ARG A 177 -0.92 -23.38 -1.48
C ARG A 177 -2.19 -23.10 -0.68
N ILE A 178 -3.23 -22.45 -1.21
CA ILE A 178 -4.47 -22.20 -0.42
C ILE A 178 -5.09 -23.51 0.10
N VAL A 179 -5.03 -24.59 -0.68
CA VAL A 179 -5.54 -25.91 -0.30
C VAL A 179 -4.58 -26.65 0.66
N LEU A 180 -3.27 -26.51 0.48
CA LEU A 180 -2.23 -27.20 1.25
C LEU A 180 -1.81 -26.47 2.56
N GLU A 181 -1.77 -25.14 2.57
CA GLU A 181 -1.50 -24.29 3.75
C GLU A 181 -2.65 -24.28 4.74
N MET A 182 -3.89 -24.51 4.27
CA MET A 182 -5.01 -24.84 5.17
C MET A 182 -4.73 -26.11 5.98
N LEU A 183 -3.89 -27.02 5.49
CA LEU A 183 -3.55 -28.29 6.12
C LEU A 183 -2.16 -28.30 6.79
N ILE A 184 -1.19 -27.53 6.29
CA ILE A 184 0.23 -27.68 6.64
C ILE A 184 0.92 -26.31 6.79
N ARG A 185 0.79 -25.71 7.98
CA ARG A 185 1.61 -24.60 8.55
C ARG A 185 1.57 -23.22 7.85
N ARG A 186 1.37 -22.20 8.69
CA ARG A 186 1.47 -20.74 8.47
C ARG A 186 2.87 -20.25 8.03
N GLN A 187 3.43 -20.75 6.93
CA GLN A 187 4.72 -20.26 6.43
C GLN A 187 4.49 -19.41 5.18
N GLY A 188 4.45 -18.09 5.37
CA GLY A 188 4.38 -17.14 4.27
C GLY A 188 5.55 -17.28 3.31
N ASP A 189 5.38 -16.77 2.09
CA ASP A 189 6.36 -16.83 1.01
C ASP A 189 6.82 -15.43 0.54
N GLY A 190 6.41 -14.38 1.25
CA GLY A 190 6.75 -13.01 0.92
C GLY A 190 8.14 -12.61 1.39
N GLY A 191 8.65 -11.54 0.77
CA GLY A 191 9.95 -10.97 1.10
C GLY A 191 10.34 -9.85 0.16
N ILE A 192 11.64 -9.68 -0.04
CA ILE A 192 12.21 -8.55 -0.78
C ILE A 192 13.06 -9.07 -1.93
N ILE A 193 12.98 -8.42 -3.08
CA ILE A 193 13.99 -8.56 -4.15
C ILE A 193 14.78 -7.26 -4.19
N ASN A 194 16.10 -7.35 -4.02
CA ASN A 194 17.02 -6.26 -4.30
C ASN A 194 17.40 -6.34 -5.79
N LEU A 195 16.91 -5.39 -6.56
CA LEU A 195 17.02 -5.35 -8.01
C LEU A 195 18.47 -5.03 -8.45
N ASP A 196 19.12 -4.10 -7.76
CA ASP A 196 20.49 -3.67 -8.08
C ASP A 196 21.52 -4.79 -7.83
N LYS A 197 21.37 -5.54 -6.73
CA LYS A 197 22.25 -6.67 -6.37
C LYS A 197 21.77 -8.01 -6.92
N LYS A 198 20.61 -8.02 -7.58
CA LYS A 198 19.90 -9.23 -8.05
C LYS A 198 19.75 -10.31 -6.98
N LYS A 199 19.39 -9.92 -5.76
CA LYS A 199 19.31 -10.81 -4.60
C LYS A 199 17.90 -10.90 -4.07
N VAL A 200 17.41 -12.12 -3.87
CA VAL A 200 16.15 -12.40 -3.20
C VAL A 200 16.38 -12.62 -1.70
N LEU A 201 15.55 -11.98 -0.88
CA LEU A 201 15.52 -12.13 0.58
C LEU A 201 14.18 -12.76 0.97
N GLN A 202 14.19 -14.06 1.24
CA GLN A 202 13.02 -14.80 1.72
C GLN A 202 12.77 -14.54 3.20
N LEU A 203 11.82 -13.65 3.49
CA LEU A 203 11.49 -13.22 4.86
C LEU A 203 10.32 -14.00 5.47
N LYS A 204 9.69 -14.89 4.69
CA LYS A 204 8.54 -15.71 5.07
C LYS A 204 7.32 -14.90 5.53
N LEU A 205 7.15 -13.72 4.92
CA LEU A 205 6.03 -12.82 5.17
C LEU A 205 4.74 -13.38 4.58
N GLN A 206 3.60 -13.15 5.22
CA GLN A 206 2.28 -13.60 4.79
C GLN A 206 1.48 -12.43 4.17
N SER A 207 1.62 -12.27 2.86
CA SER A 207 0.98 -11.18 2.09
C SER A 207 1.41 -9.77 2.57
N PRO A 208 2.71 -9.42 2.52
CA PRO A 208 3.18 -8.10 2.94
C PRO A 208 2.78 -6.97 1.98
N HIS A 209 2.20 -5.87 2.48
CA HIS A 209 1.65 -4.79 1.63
C HIS A 209 2.50 -3.51 1.57
N SER A 210 3.24 -3.18 2.63
CA SER A 210 4.12 -2.01 2.61
C SER A 210 5.30 -2.16 3.54
N VAL A 211 6.35 -1.38 3.26
CA VAL A 211 7.55 -1.22 4.07
C VAL A 211 7.86 0.25 4.28
N ARG A 212 8.32 0.61 5.48
CA ARG A 212 8.90 1.92 5.78
C ARG A 212 10.24 1.76 6.50
N LYS A 213 11.13 2.70 6.22
CA LYS A 213 12.41 2.86 6.93
C LYS A 213 12.16 3.79 8.11
N ILE A 214 12.23 3.26 9.33
CA ILE A 214 11.97 4.01 10.58
C ILE A 214 13.11 3.72 11.56
N ASN A 215 13.82 4.75 12.02
CA ASN A 215 14.87 4.63 13.05
C ASN A 215 15.91 3.51 12.80
N ASN A 216 16.43 3.41 11.57
CA ASN A 216 17.37 2.35 11.14
C ASN A 216 16.78 0.93 11.07
N GLU A 217 15.46 0.80 11.11
CA GLU A 217 14.73 -0.44 10.98
C GLU A 217 13.83 -0.42 9.74
N TYR A 218 13.41 -1.60 9.29
CA TYR A 218 12.35 -1.76 8.30
C TYR A 218 11.08 -2.24 9.01
N TRP A 219 10.01 -1.48 8.89
CA TRP A 219 8.69 -1.83 9.39
C TRP A 219 7.85 -2.32 8.24
N VAL A 220 7.51 -3.61 8.22
CA VAL A 220 6.81 -4.28 7.12
C VAL A 220 5.42 -4.70 7.59
N GLN A 221 4.38 -4.27 6.87
CA GLN A 221 3.00 -4.65 7.13
C GLN A 221 2.72 -6.07 6.63
N ASP A 222 2.82 -7.06 7.52
CA ASP A 222 2.58 -8.48 7.25
C ASP A 222 1.08 -8.80 7.48
N SER A 223 0.28 -8.55 6.45
CA SER A 223 -1.17 -8.35 6.60
C SER A 223 -1.91 -9.62 7.00
N SER A 224 -1.57 -10.78 6.43
CA SER A 224 -2.25 -12.04 6.77
C SER A 224 -1.82 -12.57 8.14
N ASP A 225 -0.59 -12.27 8.57
CA ASP A 225 -0.14 -12.53 9.95
C ASP A 225 -0.70 -11.50 10.96
N GLN A 226 -1.35 -10.44 10.49
CA GLN A 226 -1.92 -9.35 11.30
C GLN A 226 -0.88 -8.71 12.24
N THR A 227 0.34 -8.53 11.72
CA THR A 227 1.41 -7.87 12.44
C THR A 227 2.16 -6.88 11.55
N THR A 228 2.78 -5.89 12.17
CA THR A 228 3.92 -5.18 11.58
C THR A 228 5.18 -5.89 12.03
N LYS A 229 5.95 -6.46 11.10
CA LYS A 229 7.27 -7.06 11.38
C LYS A 229 8.32 -5.96 11.36
N ILE A 230 9.26 -6.03 12.30
CA ILE A 230 10.34 -5.05 12.41
C ILE A 230 11.66 -5.80 12.17
N TYR A 231 12.39 -5.34 11.17
CA TYR A 231 13.69 -5.88 10.80
C TYR A 231 14.78 -4.82 11.01
N ASP A 232 15.98 -5.25 11.36
CA ASP A 232 17.15 -4.38 11.32
C ASP A 232 17.63 -4.11 9.88
N ARG A 233 18.73 -3.37 9.73
CA ARG A 233 19.33 -3.07 8.41
C ARG A 233 19.79 -4.31 7.64
N ASN A 234 20.05 -5.42 8.32
CA ASN A 234 20.48 -6.69 7.73
C ASN A 234 19.30 -7.60 7.39
N TRP A 235 18.06 -7.13 7.57
CA TRP A 235 16.83 -7.90 7.42
C TRP A 235 16.70 -9.04 8.44
N GLU A 236 17.30 -8.89 9.63
CA GLU A 236 17.07 -9.79 10.76
C GLU A 236 15.84 -9.31 11.56
N LEU A 237 14.92 -10.22 11.86
CA LEU A 237 13.69 -9.89 12.58
C LEU A 237 14.02 -9.52 14.04
N THR A 238 13.78 -8.25 14.42
CA THR A 238 14.05 -7.74 15.78
C THR A 238 12.79 -7.55 16.61
N GLY A 239 11.61 -7.57 15.99
CA GLY A 239 10.36 -7.41 16.74
C GLY A 239 9.11 -7.50 15.87
N SER A 240 7.96 -7.37 16.53
CA SER A 240 6.68 -7.25 15.85
C SER A 240 5.66 -6.48 16.69
N ILE A 241 4.72 -5.83 16.02
CA ILE A 241 3.56 -5.16 16.61
C ILE A 241 2.31 -5.88 16.11
N ARG A 242 1.42 -6.27 17.01
CA ARG A 242 0.13 -6.87 16.62
C ARG A 242 -0.81 -5.77 16.16
N THR A 243 -1.33 -5.88 14.95
CA THR A 243 -2.29 -4.91 14.39
C THR A 243 -3.73 -5.36 14.59
N GLY A 244 -3.96 -6.68 14.71
CA GLY A 244 -5.31 -7.25 14.85
C GLY A 244 -6.20 -7.08 13.62
N GLY A 245 -5.58 -6.92 12.44
CA GLY A 245 -6.26 -6.76 11.16
C GLY A 245 -5.24 -6.71 10.03
N PHE A 246 -5.71 -6.54 8.80
CA PHE A 246 -4.83 -6.52 7.63
C PHE A 246 -4.16 -5.15 7.52
N GLY A 247 -2.90 -5.05 7.96
CA GLY A 247 -2.10 -3.83 7.79
C GLY A 247 -1.85 -3.53 6.31
N ARG A 248 -1.95 -2.27 5.90
CA ARG A 248 -1.91 -1.86 4.48
C ARG A 248 -0.85 -0.80 4.27
N GLY A 249 -1.21 0.48 4.35
CA GLY A 249 -0.26 1.58 4.36
C GLY A 249 0.25 1.92 5.75
N VAL A 250 1.46 2.48 5.82
CA VAL A 250 2.04 3.04 7.03
C VAL A 250 2.84 4.28 6.68
N ASP A 251 2.72 5.29 7.52
CA ASP A 251 3.56 6.49 7.47
C ASP A 251 3.83 6.99 8.88
N PHE A 252 4.80 7.88 9.06
CA PHE A 252 5.27 8.25 10.39
C PHE A 252 5.76 9.69 10.48
N SER A 253 5.78 10.20 11.71
CA SER A 253 6.32 11.51 12.07
C SER A 253 7.53 11.29 12.97
N GLU A 254 8.74 11.60 12.47
CA GLU A 254 9.96 11.56 13.28
C GLU A 254 9.91 12.56 14.43
N GLU A 255 9.40 13.77 14.18
CA GLU A 255 9.28 14.85 15.19
C GLU A 255 8.38 14.44 16.37
N GLU A 256 7.30 13.71 16.09
CA GLU A 256 6.32 13.31 17.10
C GLU A 256 6.59 11.89 17.64
N GLU A 257 7.58 11.17 17.10
CA GLU A 257 7.89 9.76 17.37
C GLU A 257 6.67 8.81 17.25
N ILE A 258 5.77 9.07 16.29
CA ILE A 258 4.53 8.29 16.09
C ILE A 258 4.46 7.73 14.67
N ALA A 259 4.10 6.45 14.57
CA ALA A 259 3.71 5.78 13.33
C ALA A 259 2.18 5.65 13.24
N TYR A 260 1.65 5.80 12.03
CA TYR A 260 0.23 5.70 11.69
C TYR A 260 0.05 4.53 10.73
N ILE A 261 -0.60 3.46 11.19
CA ILE A 261 -0.78 2.22 10.43
C ILE A 261 -2.23 2.12 9.99
N GLY A 262 -2.47 2.10 8.68
CA GLY A 262 -3.77 1.80 8.09
C GLY A 262 -4.09 0.31 8.20
N ILE A 263 -5.25 -0.02 8.76
CA ILE A 263 -5.67 -1.40 8.99
C ILE A 263 -7.05 -1.60 8.37
N SER A 264 -7.13 -2.56 7.46
CA SER A 264 -8.40 -2.98 6.87
C SER A 264 -9.14 -3.96 7.76
N ALA A 265 -10.46 -3.86 7.73
CA ALA A 265 -11.37 -4.82 8.33
C ALA A 265 -11.14 -6.23 7.78
N THR A 266 -11.41 -7.25 8.60
CA THR A 266 -11.40 -8.64 8.13
C THR A 266 -12.57 -8.86 7.17
N ARG A 267 -12.26 -9.25 5.93
CA ARG A 267 -13.29 -9.54 4.91
C ARG A 267 -14.25 -10.63 5.36
N LYS A 268 -15.53 -10.51 5.00
CA LYS A 268 -16.61 -11.45 5.38
C LYS A 268 -16.24 -12.90 5.13
N ARG A 269 -15.66 -13.19 3.96
CA ARG A 269 -15.25 -14.55 3.58
C ARG A 269 -14.22 -15.19 4.54
N TYR A 270 -13.40 -14.40 5.21
CA TYR A 270 -12.38 -14.90 6.15
C TYR A 270 -12.90 -15.08 7.57
N LEU A 271 -14.04 -14.46 7.93
CA LEU A 271 -14.63 -14.59 9.26
C LEU A 271 -15.05 -16.03 9.59
N ARG A 272 -15.28 -16.88 8.58
CA ARG A 272 -15.61 -18.30 8.77
C ARG A 272 -14.39 -19.17 9.12
N VAL A 273 -13.18 -18.70 8.82
CA VAL A 273 -11.94 -19.48 8.90
C VAL A 273 -11.03 -18.95 10.01
N ILE A 274 -11.05 -17.65 10.28
CA ILE A 274 -10.24 -17.01 11.33
C ILE A 274 -11.00 -17.12 12.66
N PRO A 275 -10.50 -17.87 13.66
CA PRO A 275 -11.20 -18.08 14.93
C PRO A 275 -11.37 -16.75 15.68
N ALA A 276 -12.62 -16.30 15.83
CA ALA A 276 -13.11 -15.32 16.80
C ALA A 276 -12.12 -14.21 17.23
N GLY A 277 -11.72 -13.36 16.29
CA GLY A 277 -11.53 -11.93 16.58
C GLY A 277 -12.80 -11.21 16.11
N GLY A 278 -13.33 -10.27 16.91
CA GLY A 278 -14.50 -9.48 16.49
C GLY A 278 -14.26 -8.86 15.12
N LYS A 279 -15.33 -8.66 14.34
CA LYS A 279 -15.22 -7.86 13.11
C LYS A 279 -14.72 -6.47 13.52
N HIS A 280 -13.48 -6.15 13.17
CA HIS A 280 -12.93 -4.84 13.41
C HIS A 280 -13.25 -3.94 12.23
N ASP A 281 -13.56 -2.68 12.52
CA ASP A 281 -13.73 -1.66 11.50
C ASP A 281 -12.40 -1.31 10.82
N ASN A 282 -12.49 -0.72 9.63
CA ASN A 282 -11.38 -0.03 8.99
C ASN A 282 -10.89 1.06 9.93
N ARG A 283 -9.58 1.16 10.15
CA ARG A 283 -9.03 2.04 11.19
C ARG A 283 -7.59 2.46 10.90
N VAL A 284 -7.17 3.52 11.58
CA VAL A 284 -5.76 3.91 11.72
C VAL A 284 -5.33 3.62 13.15
N MET A 285 -4.25 2.85 13.31
CA MET A 285 -3.62 2.58 14.60
C MET A 285 -2.41 3.48 14.78
N LEU A 286 -2.35 4.15 15.94
CA LEU A 286 -1.24 5.01 16.34
C LEU A 286 -0.28 4.19 17.18
N VAL A 287 1.01 4.23 16.84
CA VAL A 287 2.06 3.49 17.54
C VAL A 287 3.19 4.43 17.93
N ASP A 288 3.60 4.35 19.19
CA ASP A 288 4.83 4.99 19.66
C ASP A 288 6.04 4.26 19.06
N ILE A 289 6.85 4.96 18.27
CA ILE A 289 7.96 4.35 17.52
C ILE A 289 9.00 3.74 18.45
N LYS A 290 9.28 4.41 19.57
CA LYS A 290 10.35 4.03 20.50
C LYS A 290 10.00 2.79 21.32
N THR A 291 8.79 2.75 21.85
CA THR A 291 8.29 1.67 22.71
C THR A 291 7.57 0.58 21.94
N ARG A 292 7.20 0.84 20.67
CA ARG A 292 6.43 -0.05 19.78
C ARG A 292 5.06 -0.41 20.35
N LYS A 293 4.51 0.46 21.20
CA LYS A 293 3.21 0.25 21.84
C LYS A 293 2.12 0.99 21.08
N GLU A 294 0.97 0.34 20.95
CA GLU A 294 -0.26 1.00 20.53
C GLU A 294 -0.60 2.12 21.50
N LEU A 295 -0.85 3.31 20.94
CA LEU A 295 -1.25 4.52 21.67
C LEU A 295 -2.75 4.75 21.57
N ASP A 296 -3.31 4.57 20.37
CA ASP A 296 -4.72 4.82 20.08
C ASP A 296 -5.15 4.15 18.77
N VAL A 297 -6.46 4.09 18.55
CA VAL A 297 -7.07 3.52 17.35
C VAL A 297 -8.26 4.37 16.93
N ILE A 298 -8.30 4.76 15.66
CA ILE A 298 -9.33 5.64 15.10
C ILE A 298 -10.04 4.92 13.97
N SER A 299 -11.34 4.72 14.09
CA SER A 299 -12.16 4.08 13.06
C SER A 299 -12.36 5.03 11.88
N ILE A 300 -12.21 4.50 10.67
CA ILE A 300 -12.35 5.22 9.41
C ILE A 300 -13.64 4.76 8.73
N PRO A 301 -14.66 5.64 8.64
CA PRO A 301 -15.92 5.30 8.01
C PRO A 301 -15.80 5.37 6.48
N ASN A 302 -16.88 4.95 5.81
CA ASN A 302 -17.10 5.19 4.37
C ASN A 302 -16.01 4.64 3.45
N ILE A 303 -15.32 3.60 3.89
CA ILE A 303 -14.42 2.78 3.08
C ILE A 303 -14.59 1.33 3.54
N GLU A 304 -14.31 0.38 2.67
CA GLU A 304 -14.35 -1.03 3.01
C GLU A 304 -12.95 -1.64 3.17
N GLN A 305 -11.98 -1.01 2.54
CA GLN A 305 -10.56 -1.31 2.66
C GLN A 305 -9.77 -0.01 2.84
N VAL A 306 -8.80 -0.02 3.75
CA VAL A 306 -7.76 1.01 3.81
C VAL A 306 -6.67 0.60 2.83
N ASP A 307 -6.33 1.46 1.88
CA ASP A 307 -5.27 1.18 0.91
C ASP A 307 -3.96 1.81 1.34
N ASN A 308 -3.97 3.07 1.77
CA ASN A 308 -2.77 3.76 2.21
C ASN A 308 -3.04 4.87 3.24
N VAL A 309 -2.00 5.27 3.97
CA VAL A 309 -2.03 6.37 4.95
C VAL A 309 -0.78 7.22 4.76
N TYR A 310 -0.95 8.55 4.74
CA TYR A 310 0.15 9.51 4.63
C TYR A 310 0.04 10.59 5.69
N VAL A 311 1.18 10.99 6.25
CA VAL A 311 1.30 12.17 7.08
C VAL A 311 1.33 13.41 6.19
N LEU A 312 0.38 14.31 6.40
CA LEU A 312 0.28 15.56 5.67
C LEU A 312 1.06 16.67 6.37
N ASN A 313 1.95 17.31 5.62
CA ASN A 313 2.47 18.62 5.99
C ASN A 313 1.45 19.72 5.60
N LYS A 314 1.70 20.96 6.05
CA LYS A 314 0.83 22.12 5.77
C LYS A 314 0.61 22.36 4.28
N LYS A 315 1.67 22.25 3.46
CA LYS A 315 1.59 22.48 2.00
C LYS A 315 0.67 21.45 1.36
N MET A 316 0.86 20.18 1.66
CA MET A 316 0.07 19.09 1.09
C MET A 316 -1.39 19.14 1.53
N LYS A 317 -1.66 19.39 2.81
CA LYS A 317 -3.02 19.57 3.31
C LYS A 317 -3.77 20.63 2.52
N ALA A 318 -3.14 21.78 2.30
CA ALA A 318 -3.71 22.86 1.50
C ALA A 318 -4.01 22.44 0.06
N LEU A 319 -3.19 21.56 -0.57
CA LEU A 319 -3.48 21.05 -1.92
C LEU A 319 -4.79 20.24 -1.96
N PHE A 320 -4.98 19.33 -1.01
CA PHE A 320 -6.19 18.50 -0.94
C PHE A 320 -7.43 19.30 -0.54
N GLU A 321 -7.27 20.27 0.37
CA GLU A 321 -8.35 21.20 0.71
C GLU A 321 -8.75 22.06 -0.50
N ASN A 322 -7.78 22.54 -1.30
CA ASN A 322 -8.04 23.28 -2.52
C ASN A 322 -8.83 22.46 -3.54
N LEU A 323 -8.43 21.21 -3.81
CA LEU A 323 -9.15 20.31 -4.70
C LEU A 323 -10.62 20.14 -4.29
N ASN A 324 -10.90 20.11 -2.97
CA ASN A 324 -12.25 19.97 -2.46
C ASN A 324 -13.13 21.20 -2.75
N THR A 325 -12.55 22.38 -2.92
CA THR A 325 -13.29 23.61 -3.29
C THR A 325 -13.69 23.66 -4.77
N LEU A 326 -13.04 22.88 -5.62
CA LEU A 326 -13.29 22.87 -7.08
C LEU A 326 -14.56 22.10 -7.46
N VAL A 327 -15.17 21.39 -6.51
CA VAL A 327 -16.39 20.57 -6.70
C VAL A 327 -17.60 21.19 -5.99
N ALA A 328 -17.44 22.41 -5.46
CA ALA A 328 -18.47 23.12 -4.70
C ALA A 328 -19.52 23.81 -5.58
#